data_AF-A0A8B9PQI2-F1
#
_entry.id   AF-A0A8B9PQI2-F1
#
_cell.length_a   1.000
_cell.length_b   1.000
_cell.length_c   1.000
_cell.angle_alpha   90.00
_cell.angle_beta   90.00
_cell.angle_gamma   90.00
#
_symmetry.space_group_name_H-M   'P 1'
#
loop_
_entity.id
_entity.type
_entity.pdbx_description
1 polymer ?
#
loop_
_entity_poly.entity_id
_entity_poly.type
_entity_poly.pdbx_seq_one_letter_code
_entity_poly.pdbx_strand_id
1 'polypeptide(L)'
;MGSPGPALRLTKMQTPVALLSSPALFRCCSRALARPVSVSVFSRPEIQTVQPAGVSHPQLSRREFQTSAVSRDIDTAAKFIGAGAATVGVAGSGAGIGTVFGSLIIGYARDIMSIYKEPPPGMFVVPDPHDMTKIHALITGPFDTPYEGGFFLFLFRCPPDYPIHPPRVKLMTTGNNTVRFNPNFYRNGKVCLSILGTWTGPAWSPAQSISSVLISIQSLMTENPYHNEPGFEQERHPGDSKNYNECIRHETIRVAVCDMLEGKCPCPEPLRGVMEKSFMEYYDFYEGVCKERLYLQGQTMQDPFGEKRGHFDYQSLLIRLQGIRQKVQEKHQQENTEIDSESSSSETETDTQGCSKA
;
A
#
# COMPACT_ATOMS: atom_id res chain seq x y z
N MET A 1 -69.44 14.80 17.01
CA MET A 1 -70.60 14.19 17.70
C MET A 1 -71.29 13.25 16.72
N GLY A 2 -71.56 12.00 17.14
CA GLY A 2 -72.42 10.99 16.47
C GLY A 2 -71.77 10.22 15.32
N SER A 3 -71.26 8.99 15.47
CA SER A 3 -71.91 7.66 15.72
C SER A 3 -72.26 6.91 14.42
N PRO A 4 -72.47 5.57 14.38
CA PRO A 4 -72.21 4.50 15.38
C PRO A 4 -71.62 3.19 14.77
N GLY A 5 -71.34 2.18 15.61
CA GLY A 5 -71.17 0.79 15.14
C GLY A 5 -70.42 -0.14 16.13
N PRO A 6 -71.07 -1.14 16.78
CA PRO A 6 -70.54 -1.81 17.96
C PRO A 6 -70.06 -3.26 17.75
N ALA A 7 -69.44 -3.80 18.81
CA ALA A 7 -69.70 -5.11 19.43
C ALA A 7 -68.59 -6.19 19.44
N LEU A 8 -68.25 -6.56 20.68
CA LEU A 8 -67.96 -7.90 21.23
C LEU A 8 -66.65 -8.62 20.87
N ARG A 9 -65.77 -8.78 21.88
CA ARG A 9 -64.96 -9.99 22.05
C ARG A 9 -65.02 -10.50 23.48
N LEU A 10 -65.36 -11.78 23.58
CA LEU A 10 -65.55 -12.58 24.78
C LEU A 10 -64.33 -13.53 24.97
N THR A 11 -63.84 -13.61 26.21
CA THR A 11 -63.32 -14.79 26.95
C THR A 11 -62.27 -15.78 26.40
N LYS A 12 -61.17 -15.86 27.17
CA LYS A 12 -60.52 -17.01 27.88
C LYS A 12 -59.78 -18.17 27.15
N MET A 13 -58.60 -18.45 27.75
CA MET A 13 -58.03 -19.74 28.21
C MET A 13 -57.13 -20.61 27.30
N GLN A 14 -55.83 -20.63 27.66
CA GLN A 14 -55.04 -21.76 28.22
C GLN A 14 -54.46 -22.90 27.33
N THR A 15 -53.11 -22.94 27.29
CA THR A 15 -52.17 -24.12 27.36
C THR A 15 -51.93 -24.98 26.08
N PRO A 16 -50.89 -25.87 26.03
CA PRO A 16 -49.66 -25.64 25.26
C PRO A 16 -49.44 -26.69 24.16
N VAL A 17 -48.51 -26.47 23.22
CA VAL A 17 -48.15 -27.48 22.21
C VAL A 17 -46.67 -27.81 22.28
N ALA A 18 -46.40 -29.11 22.41
CA ALA A 18 -45.12 -29.77 22.44
C ALA A 18 -44.45 -29.81 21.06
N LEU A 19 -43.12 -29.77 21.03
CA LEU A 19 -42.32 -30.15 19.86
C LEU A 19 -41.61 -31.48 20.13
N LEU A 20 -41.86 -32.44 19.23
CA LEU A 20 -41.18 -33.72 19.13
C LEU A 20 -39.82 -33.56 18.43
N SER A 21 -38.79 -34.23 18.97
CA SER A 21 -37.77 -34.91 18.16
C SER A 21 -37.09 -36.01 18.99
N SER A 22 -37.12 -37.24 18.48
CA SER A 22 -36.62 -38.47 19.10
C SER A 22 -35.08 -38.65 19.03
N PRO A 23 -34.51 -39.62 19.78
CA PRO A 23 -33.08 -39.71 20.09
C PRO A 23 -32.35 -40.87 19.37
N ALA A 24 -31.00 -40.83 19.37
CA ALA A 24 -30.18 -42.04 19.30
C ALA A 24 -28.85 -41.84 20.04
N LEU A 25 -28.49 -42.88 20.79
CA LEU A 25 -27.43 -43.01 21.80
C LEU A 25 -26.06 -43.29 21.17
N PHE A 26 -24.95 -43.01 21.89
CA PHE A 26 -24.06 -44.07 22.44
C PHE A 26 -22.88 -43.50 23.26
N ARG A 27 -22.85 -43.92 24.53
CA ARG A 27 -21.73 -44.30 25.43
C ARG A 27 -20.44 -43.45 25.56
N CYS A 28 -20.35 -42.77 26.70
CA CYS A 28 -19.48 -43.04 27.88
C CYS A 28 -18.08 -43.69 27.69
N CYS A 29 -17.01 -42.97 28.06
CA CYS A 29 -16.22 -43.23 29.28
C CYS A 29 -15.07 -42.21 29.50
N SER A 30 -14.69 -42.09 30.77
CA SER A 30 -14.01 -41.00 31.50
C SER A 30 -12.48 -40.82 31.35
N ARG A 31 -12.08 -39.54 31.60
CA ARG A 31 -10.98 -39.02 32.45
C ARG A 31 -9.47 -39.23 32.10
N ALA A 32 -8.83 -38.06 31.93
CA ALA A 32 -7.73 -37.50 32.74
C ALA A 32 -6.23 -37.76 32.38
N LEU A 33 -5.53 -36.63 32.27
CA LEU A 33 -4.14 -36.31 32.66
C LEU A 33 -2.96 -36.98 31.94
N ALA A 34 -2.12 -36.17 31.30
CA ALA A 34 -0.75 -35.83 31.77
C ALA A 34 0.15 -35.32 30.63
N ARG A 35 0.91 -34.25 30.91
CA ARG A 35 2.16 -33.91 30.21
C ARG A 35 3.24 -34.96 30.60
N PRO A 36 4.29 -35.11 29.78
CA PRO A 36 5.57 -34.61 30.28
C PRO A 36 6.46 -33.93 29.23
N VAL A 37 7.42 -33.20 29.78
CA VAL A 37 8.58 -32.54 29.19
C VAL A 37 9.58 -33.58 28.69
N SER A 38 10.27 -33.32 27.59
CA SER A 38 11.62 -33.90 27.38
C SER A 38 12.52 -32.95 26.59
N VAL A 39 13.66 -32.64 27.19
CA VAL A 39 14.83 -31.93 26.66
C VAL A 39 15.81 -33.00 26.16
N SER A 40 16.47 -32.78 25.02
CA SER A 40 17.94 -32.97 24.85
C SER A 40 18.41 -33.03 23.39
N VAL A 41 19.31 -32.09 23.08
CA VAL A 41 20.64 -32.30 22.44
C VAL A 41 20.75 -32.58 20.93
N PHE A 42 21.52 -31.67 20.33
CA PHE A 42 22.20 -31.67 19.03
C PHE A 42 22.77 -33.01 18.56
N SER A 43 22.63 -33.29 17.26
CA SER A 43 23.71 -33.79 16.40
C SER A 43 23.39 -33.53 14.92
N ARG A 44 24.33 -32.91 14.19
CA ARG A 44 24.40 -32.87 12.72
C ARG A 44 24.58 -34.29 12.17
N PRO A 45 24.14 -34.55 10.93
CA PRO A 45 25.15 -34.90 9.91
C PRO A 45 24.88 -34.30 8.52
N GLU A 46 25.92 -34.44 7.69
CA GLU A 46 26.13 -33.94 6.34
C GLU A 46 25.18 -34.45 5.25
N ILE A 47 25.04 -33.57 4.25
CA ILE A 47 24.87 -33.74 2.80
C ILE A 47 24.80 -35.19 2.27
N GLN A 48 23.68 -35.52 1.62
CA GLN A 48 23.65 -36.42 0.47
C GLN A 48 22.56 -36.03 -0.53
N THR A 49 22.98 -35.91 -1.78
CA THR A 49 22.25 -35.49 -2.97
C THR A 49 21.33 -36.59 -3.48
N VAL A 50 20.01 -36.35 -3.60
CA VAL A 50 19.09 -37.16 -4.39
C VAL A 50 18.04 -36.27 -5.06
N GLN A 51 18.01 -36.25 -6.39
CA GLN A 51 16.95 -35.66 -7.23
C GLN A 51 15.71 -36.57 -7.27
N PRO A 52 14.51 -36.00 -7.44
CA PRO A 52 13.50 -36.65 -8.27
C PRO A 52 12.92 -35.74 -9.37
N ALA A 53 12.48 -36.40 -10.43
CA ALA A 53 12.04 -35.86 -11.70
C ALA A 53 10.64 -35.19 -11.67
N GLY A 54 10.54 -34.07 -12.39
CA GLY A 54 9.49 -33.76 -13.38
C GLY A 54 8.01 -33.71 -12.97
N VAL A 55 7.52 -32.50 -12.65
CA VAL A 55 6.20 -32.01 -13.08
C VAL A 55 6.31 -30.51 -13.36
N SER A 56 6.11 -30.10 -14.62
CA SER A 56 6.23 -28.73 -15.11
C SER A 56 4.93 -27.95 -14.93
N HIS A 57 4.90 -27.01 -13.98
CA HIS A 57 3.98 -25.86 -13.99
C HIS A 57 4.75 -24.61 -14.43
N PRO A 58 4.15 -23.69 -15.22
CA PRO A 58 4.83 -22.47 -15.61
C PRO A 58 4.97 -21.55 -14.39
N GLN A 59 6.17 -21.50 -13.80
CA GLN A 59 6.53 -20.44 -12.87
C GLN A 59 6.80 -19.17 -13.67
N LEU A 60 5.99 -18.13 -13.41
CA LEU A 60 6.33 -16.77 -13.75
C LEU A 60 7.70 -16.44 -13.15
N SER A 61 8.67 -16.19 -14.04
CA SER A 61 10.00 -15.72 -13.68
C SER A 61 9.87 -14.35 -13.01
N ARG A 62 9.89 -14.35 -11.68
CA ARG A 62 10.03 -13.13 -10.89
C ARG A 62 11.48 -12.67 -11.05
N ARG A 63 11.73 -11.79 -12.03
CA ARG A 63 12.99 -11.03 -12.08
C ARG A 63 13.07 -10.19 -10.81
N GLU A 64 13.94 -10.59 -9.89
CA GLU A 64 14.28 -9.78 -8.72
C GLU A 64 14.93 -8.49 -9.21
N PHE A 65 14.33 -7.36 -8.82
CA PHE A 65 14.87 -6.03 -9.06
C PHE A 65 16.18 -5.88 -8.30
N GLN A 66 17.30 -5.88 -9.02
CA GLN A 66 18.58 -5.48 -8.46
C GLN A 66 18.90 -4.07 -8.99
N THR A 67 18.36 -3.05 -8.32
CA THR A 67 18.69 -1.65 -8.63
C THR A 67 19.87 -1.21 -7.77
N SER A 68 20.90 -0.63 -8.37
CA SER A 68 22.10 -0.08 -7.69
C SER A 68 21.79 0.95 -6.60
N ALA A 69 20.61 1.58 -6.63
CA ALA A 69 20.12 2.46 -5.57
C ALA A 69 19.98 1.76 -4.21
N VAL A 70 19.56 0.48 -4.20
CA VAL A 70 19.37 -0.30 -2.96
C VAL A 70 20.69 -0.47 -2.21
N SER A 71 21.84 -0.63 -2.89
CA SER A 71 23.12 -0.81 -2.20
C SER A 71 23.61 0.48 -1.53
N ARG A 72 23.41 1.64 -2.17
CA ARG A 72 23.81 2.95 -1.63
C ARG A 72 23.03 3.32 -0.37
N ASP A 73 21.74 2.96 -0.32
CA ASP A 73 20.88 3.26 0.83
C ASP A 73 21.13 2.31 2.01
N ILE A 74 21.53 1.06 1.75
CA ILE A 74 21.96 0.11 2.80
C ILE A 74 23.24 0.60 3.49
N ASP A 75 24.26 1.02 2.74
CA ASP A 75 25.51 1.56 3.31
C ASP A 75 25.25 2.83 4.14
N THR A 76 24.32 3.64 3.67
CA THR A 76 23.89 4.87 4.36
C THR A 76 23.17 4.54 5.66
N ALA A 77 22.23 3.58 5.65
CA ALA A 77 21.55 3.11 6.86
C ALA A 77 22.53 2.49 7.88
N ALA A 78 23.53 1.73 7.43
CA ALA A 78 24.57 1.17 8.29
C ALA A 78 25.43 2.26 8.97
N LYS A 79 25.81 3.31 8.22
CA LYS A 79 26.50 4.50 8.78
C LYS A 79 25.66 5.19 9.84
N PHE A 80 24.36 5.33 9.59
CA PHE A 80 23.43 5.92 10.55
C PHE A 80 23.34 5.08 11.83
N ILE A 81 23.20 3.75 11.75
CA ILE A 81 23.20 2.90 12.96
C ILE A 81 24.48 3.07 13.76
N GLY A 82 25.64 3.09 13.10
CA GLY A 82 26.92 3.36 13.75
C GLY A 82 26.95 4.71 14.47
N ALA A 83 26.45 5.77 13.81
CA ALA A 83 26.36 7.11 14.40
C ALA A 83 25.37 7.17 15.57
N GLY A 84 24.19 6.55 15.44
CA GLY A 84 23.18 6.49 16.50
C GLY A 84 23.70 5.77 17.74
N ALA A 85 24.34 4.61 17.57
CA ALA A 85 24.99 3.88 18.66
C ALA A 85 26.11 4.70 19.32
N ALA A 86 26.92 5.43 18.54
CA ALA A 86 27.96 6.30 19.08
C ALA A 86 27.38 7.45 19.92
N THR A 87 26.25 8.05 19.51
CA THR A 87 25.59 9.13 20.30
C THR A 87 25.00 8.65 21.62
N VAL A 88 24.57 7.38 21.71
CA VAL A 88 24.14 6.78 22.98
C VAL A 88 25.34 6.52 23.91
N GLY A 89 26.53 6.29 23.35
CA GLY A 89 27.77 6.01 24.09
C GLY A 89 28.55 7.23 24.58
N VAL A 90 28.37 8.43 23.99
CA VAL A 90 29.11 9.65 24.40
C VAL A 90 28.40 10.34 25.57
N ALA A 91 28.71 9.88 26.77
CA ALA A 91 28.38 10.55 28.02
C ALA A 91 29.14 11.89 28.15
N GLY A 92 28.65 12.96 27.52
CA GLY A 92 29.32 14.26 27.61
C GLY A 92 28.53 15.49 27.18
N SER A 93 27.36 15.35 26.53
CA SER A 93 26.60 16.52 26.08
C SER A 93 25.09 16.27 26.23
N GLY A 94 24.58 16.47 27.45
CA GLY A 94 23.15 16.43 27.76
C GLY A 94 22.52 15.05 27.63
N ALA A 95 22.36 14.34 28.74
CA ALA A 95 21.83 12.96 28.82
C ALA A 95 20.47 12.74 28.12
N GLY A 96 19.70 13.79 27.82
CA GLY A 96 18.44 13.68 27.08
C GLY A 96 18.55 13.76 25.55
N ILE A 97 19.49 14.55 25.01
CA ILE A 97 19.55 14.84 23.56
C ILE A 97 20.18 13.67 22.79
N GLY A 98 21.27 13.10 23.32
CA GLY A 98 21.96 11.96 22.70
C GLY A 98 21.11 10.68 22.63
N THR A 99 20.26 10.43 23.65
CA THR A 99 19.38 9.26 23.68
C THR A 99 18.21 9.38 22.71
N VAL A 100 17.61 10.58 22.60
CA VAL A 100 16.49 10.84 21.68
C VAL A 100 16.97 10.76 20.24
N PHE A 101 18.09 11.41 19.92
CA PHE A 101 18.69 11.34 18.59
C PHE A 101 19.12 9.91 18.25
N GLY A 102 19.82 9.21 19.15
CA GLY A 102 20.20 7.81 18.94
C GLY A 102 19.01 6.88 18.68
N SER A 103 17.90 7.07 19.39
CA SER A 103 16.66 6.29 19.20
C SER A 103 16.04 6.52 17.82
N LEU A 104 15.97 7.79 17.37
CA LEU A 104 15.51 8.14 16.02
C LEU A 104 16.35 7.45 14.96
N ILE A 105 17.67 7.60 15.06
CA ILE A 105 18.60 7.06 14.06
C ILE A 105 18.50 5.54 13.97
N ILE A 106 18.53 4.85 15.12
CA ILE A 106 18.47 3.37 15.17
C ILE A 106 17.11 2.86 14.70
N GLY A 107 16.01 3.46 15.18
CA GLY A 107 14.67 3.06 14.79
C GLY A 107 14.39 3.29 13.30
N TYR A 108 14.78 4.46 12.79
CA TYR A 108 14.67 4.81 11.37
C TYR A 108 15.47 3.84 10.50
N ALA A 109 16.76 3.66 10.78
CA ALA A 109 17.62 2.83 9.94
C ALA A 109 17.19 1.36 9.95
N ARG A 110 16.79 0.83 11.11
CA ARG A 110 16.21 -0.52 11.22
C ARG A 110 15.00 -0.69 10.30
N ASP A 111 14.08 0.26 10.33
CA ASP A 111 12.83 0.17 9.57
C ASP A 111 13.08 0.30 8.05
N ILE A 112 13.92 1.25 7.62
CA ILE A 112 14.27 1.42 6.20
C ILE A 112 15.00 0.18 5.66
N MET A 113 15.97 -0.37 6.40
CA MET A 113 16.65 -1.60 5.99
C MET A 113 15.69 -2.79 5.92
N SER A 114 14.73 -2.90 6.85
CA SER A 114 13.71 -3.95 6.81
C SER A 114 12.87 -3.87 5.54
N ILE A 115 12.50 -2.65 5.12
CA ILE A 115 11.73 -2.43 3.89
C ILE A 115 12.56 -2.78 2.65
N TYR A 116 13.85 -2.45 2.60
CA TYR A 116 14.70 -2.81 1.45
C TYR A 116 15.02 -4.28 1.37
N LYS A 117 15.14 -4.96 2.51
CA LYS A 117 15.38 -6.40 2.54
C LYS A 117 14.14 -7.18 2.11
N GLU A 118 12.97 -6.76 2.58
CA GLU A 118 11.70 -7.44 2.34
C GLU A 118 10.61 -6.41 2.00
N PRO A 119 10.61 -5.86 0.78
CA PRO A 119 9.66 -4.83 0.39
C PRO A 119 8.24 -5.41 0.33
N PRO A 120 7.26 -4.81 1.01
CA PRO A 120 5.88 -5.22 0.88
C PRO A 120 5.38 -5.09 -0.57
N PRO A 121 4.53 -6.01 -1.06
CA PRO A 121 4.04 -5.94 -2.44
C PRO A 121 3.32 -4.62 -2.75
N GLY A 122 3.68 -4.00 -3.88
CA GLY A 122 3.07 -2.75 -4.33
C GLY A 122 3.44 -1.51 -3.50
N MET A 123 4.48 -1.58 -2.67
CA MET A 123 4.96 -0.46 -1.85
C MET A 123 6.42 -0.14 -2.17
N PHE A 124 6.71 1.14 -2.41
CA PHE A 124 8.03 1.62 -2.77
C PHE A 124 8.40 2.81 -1.90
N VAL A 125 9.62 2.84 -1.37
CA VAL A 125 10.03 3.80 -0.35
C VAL A 125 11.35 4.45 -0.73
N VAL A 126 11.39 5.79 -0.63
CA VAL A 126 12.55 6.63 -0.91
C VAL A 126 12.71 7.66 0.22
N PRO A 127 13.76 7.54 1.06
CA PRO A 127 14.19 8.59 1.98
C PRO A 127 14.36 9.94 1.30
N ASP A 128 14.05 11.04 2.00
CA ASP A 128 14.41 12.36 1.52
C ASP A 128 15.94 12.57 1.62
N PRO A 129 16.60 13.07 0.57
CA PRO A 129 18.06 13.21 0.56
C PRO A 129 18.59 14.33 1.48
N HIS A 130 17.74 15.27 1.90
CA HIS A 130 18.14 16.43 2.71
C HIS A 130 17.60 16.39 4.15
N ASP A 131 16.50 15.67 4.39
CA ASP A 131 15.87 15.55 5.70
C ASP A 131 15.59 14.08 6.02
N MET A 132 16.49 13.45 6.77
CA MET A 132 16.37 12.02 7.12
C MET A 132 15.11 11.66 7.90
N THR A 133 14.39 12.63 8.46
CA THR A 133 13.10 12.37 9.13
C THR A 133 11.97 12.18 8.13
N LYS A 134 12.16 12.59 6.87
CA LYS A 134 11.17 12.50 5.81
C LYS A 134 11.40 11.29 4.92
N ILE A 135 10.30 10.63 4.59
CA ILE A 135 10.29 9.48 3.69
C ILE A 135 9.13 9.63 2.72
N HIS A 136 9.41 9.43 1.44
CA HIS A 136 8.39 9.35 0.40
C HIS A 136 8.04 7.89 0.19
N ALA A 137 6.74 7.56 0.24
CA ALA A 137 6.26 6.21 0.02
C ALA A 137 5.19 6.21 -1.07
N LEU A 138 5.38 5.40 -2.10
CA LEU A 138 4.40 5.15 -3.13
C LEU A 138 3.71 3.82 -2.83
N ILE A 139 2.38 3.82 -2.76
CA ILE A 139 1.56 2.62 -2.63
C ILE A 139 0.72 2.48 -3.89
N THR A 140 0.86 1.37 -4.60
CA THR A 140 -0.01 0.99 -5.69
C THR A 140 -1.34 0.48 -5.12
N GLY A 141 -2.45 0.97 -5.66
CA GLY A 141 -3.77 0.57 -5.23
C GLY A 141 -4.01 -0.93 -5.46
N PRO A 142 -4.57 -1.67 -4.48
CA PRO A 142 -4.73 -3.11 -4.57
C PRO A 142 -5.66 -3.57 -5.69
N PHE A 143 -5.41 -4.76 -6.22
CA PHE A 143 -6.29 -5.45 -7.18
C PHE A 143 -7.69 -5.70 -6.62
N ASP A 144 -8.67 -5.74 -7.51
CA ASP A 144 -10.10 -5.97 -7.21
C ASP A 144 -10.74 -4.86 -6.35
N THR A 145 -10.11 -3.68 -6.28
CA THR A 145 -10.61 -2.53 -5.51
C THR A 145 -10.87 -1.33 -6.42
N PRO A 146 -11.67 -0.33 -6.02
CA PRO A 146 -11.80 0.92 -6.79
C PRO A 146 -10.49 1.74 -6.82
N TYR A 147 -9.43 1.29 -6.15
CA TYR A 147 -8.10 1.92 -6.14
C TYR A 147 -7.13 1.28 -7.12
N GLU A 148 -7.48 0.14 -7.74
CA GLU A 148 -6.59 -0.72 -8.50
C GLU A 148 -5.71 0.04 -9.51
N GLY A 149 -4.39 -0.19 -9.40
CA GLY A 149 -3.37 0.44 -10.24
C GLY A 149 -3.09 1.92 -9.94
N GLY A 150 -3.88 2.58 -9.10
CA GLY A 150 -3.62 3.96 -8.70
C GLY A 150 -2.29 4.17 -7.97
N PHE A 151 -1.60 5.28 -8.25
CA PHE A 151 -0.33 5.65 -7.62
C PHE A 151 -0.55 6.64 -6.47
N PHE A 152 -0.63 6.12 -5.24
CA PHE A 152 -0.86 6.93 -4.04
C PHE A 152 0.47 7.26 -3.36
N LEU A 153 0.89 8.53 -3.48
CA LEU A 153 2.11 9.04 -2.85
C LEU A 153 1.80 9.55 -1.45
N PHE A 154 2.57 9.09 -0.46
CA PHE A 154 2.50 9.50 0.92
C PHE A 154 3.82 10.12 1.37
N LEU A 155 3.73 11.17 2.18
CA LEU A 155 4.86 11.76 2.87
C LEU A 155 4.80 11.37 4.35
N PHE A 156 5.83 10.67 4.80
CA PHE A 156 6.06 10.34 6.20
C PHE A 156 7.04 11.34 6.80
N ARG A 157 6.83 11.66 8.08
CA ARG A 157 7.79 12.41 8.88
C ARG A 157 7.90 11.81 10.27
N CYS A 158 9.02 11.14 10.54
CA CYS A 158 9.36 10.66 11.87
C CYS A 158 9.57 11.85 12.83
N PRO A 159 9.00 11.84 14.04
CA PRO A 159 9.30 12.85 15.04
C PRO A 159 10.74 12.68 15.56
N PRO A 160 11.32 13.72 16.21
CA PRO A 160 12.66 13.65 16.77
C PRO A 160 12.89 12.49 17.76
N ASP A 161 11.81 11.99 18.37
CA ASP A 161 11.81 10.90 19.34
C ASP A 161 11.20 9.60 18.81
N TYR A 162 11.14 9.42 17.48
CA TYR A 162 10.84 8.12 16.88
C TYR A 162 11.80 7.04 17.44
N PRO A 163 11.35 5.79 17.71
CA PRO A 163 10.01 5.24 17.54
C PRO A 163 9.09 5.39 18.77
N ILE A 164 9.40 6.27 19.73
CA ILE A 164 8.55 6.49 20.91
C ILE A 164 7.18 7.03 20.50
N HIS A 165 7.16 7.98 19.57
CA HIS A 165 5.93 8.53 18.97
C HIS A 165 5.79 8.13 17.50
N PRO A 166 4.55 8.05 16.97
CA PRO A 166 4.30 7.64 15.59
C PRO A 166 4.82 8.67 14.58
N PRO A 167 5.14 8.25 13.35
CA PRO A 167 5.40 9.18 12.28
C PRO A 167 4.13 9.95 11.92
N ARG A 168 4.29 11.19 11.46
CA ARG A 168 3.18 11.93 10.82
C ARG A 168 3.10 11.49 9.36
N VAL A 169 1.89 11.21 8.88
CA VAL A 169 1.67 10.77 7.50
C VAL A 169 0.68 11.69 6.80
N LYS A 170 0.97 12.03 5.54
CA LYS A 170 0.08 12.79 4.67
C LYS A 170 -0.03 12.13 3.30
N LEU A 171 -1.25 11.90 2.82
CA LEU A 171 -1.53 11.55 1.43
C LEU A 171 -1.30 12.80 0.56
N MET A 172 -0.40 12.70 -0.40
CA MET A 172 -0.05 13.77 -1.34
C MET A 172 -0.94 13.72 -2.59
N THR A 173 -1.28 12.51 -3.06
CA THR A 173 -2.18 12.27 -4.19
C THR A 173 -3.64 12.59 -3.81
N THR A 174 -4.00 13.87 -3.82
CA THR A 174 -5.36 14.37 -3.46
C THR A 174 -5.97 15.29 -4.52
N GLY A 175 -5.31 15.43 -5.67
CA GLY A 175 -5.71 16.36 -6.72
C GLY A 175 -5.73 17.80 -6.21
N ASN A 176 -4.64 18.27 -5.58
CA ASN A 176 -4.56 19.59 -4.93
C ASN A 176 -5.61 19.82 -3.84
N ASN A 177 -5.80 18.82 -2.98
CA ASN A 177 -6.82 18.82 -1.94
C ASN A 177 -8.25 19.02 -2.49
N THR A 178 -8.60 18.34 -3.57
CA THR A 178 -9.99 18.36 -4.11
C THR A 178 -10.70 17.02 -3.94
N VAL A 179 -9.94 15.93 -3.80
CA VAL A 179 -10.49 14.56 -3.74
C VAL A 179 -10.31 13.97 -2.34
N ARG A 180 -11.42 13.55 -1.71
CA ARG A 180 -11.42 12.58 -0.61
C ARG A 180 -11.46 11.18 -1.22
N PHE A 181 -10.40 10.41 -1.04
CA PHE A 181 -10.27 9.07 -1.64
C PHE A 181 -10.93 7.96 -0.84
N ASN A 182 -11.02 8.13 0.47
CA ASN A 182 -11.52 7.11 1.39
C ASN A 182 -12.13 7.82 2.61
N PRO A 183 -13.06 7.21 3.36
CA PRO A 183 -13.48 7.76 4.64
C PRO A 183 -12.30 8.11 5.55
N ASN A 184 -11.21 7.35 5.47
CA ASN A 184 -9.95 7.55 6.19
C ASN A 184 -8.88 8.38 5.44
N PHE A 185 -9.09 8.71 4.16
CA PHE A 185 -8.17 9.53 3.35
C PHE A 185 -8.82 10.85 2.97
N TYR A 186 -8.55 11.85 3.79
CA TYR A 186 -9.22 13.13 3.72
C TYR A 186 -8.71 13.95 2.55
N ARG A 187 -9.56 14.87 2.08
CA ARG A 187 -9.23 15.83 1.03
C ARG A 187 -7.94 16.60 1.30
N ASN A 188 -7.68 16.99 2.55
CA ASN A 188 -6.46 17.72 2.93
C ASN A 188 -5.20 16.83 3.09
N GLY A 189 -5.30 15.54 2.76
CA GLY A 189 -4.24 14.56 2.89
C GLY A 189 -4.13 13.90 4.27
N LYS A 190 -5.00 14.22 5.25
CA LYS A 190 -5.00 13.54 6.55
C LYS A 190 -5.35 12.06 6.37
N VAL A 191 -4.56 11.20 7.00
CA VAL A 191 -4.78 9.75 7.07
C VAL A 191 -5.29 9.39 8.47
N CYS A 192 -6.41 8.67 8.53
CA CYS A 192 -7.03 8.20 9.78
C CYS A 192 -6.68 6.74 10.06
N LEU A 193 -5.74 6.52 10.99
CA LEU A 193 -5.32 5.22 11.49
C LEU A 193 -5.12 5.29 13.01
N SER A 194 -5.51 4.25 13.73
CA SER A 194 -5.42 4.24 15.20
C SER A 194 -3.96 4.25 15.67
N ILE A 195 -3.09 3.53 14.97
CA ILE A 195 -1.65 3.52 15.22
C ILE A 195 -0.96 4.85 14.90
N LEU A 196 -1.66 5.80 14.26
CA LEU A 196 -1.19 7.18 14.07
C LEU A 196 -1.87 8.15 15.05
N GLY A 197 -2.72 7.67 15.95
CA GLY A 197 -3.50 8.49 16.88
C GLY A 197 -4.61 9.31 16.21
N THR A 198 -4.96 9.01 14.97
CA THR A 198 -5.95 9.78 14.17
C THR A 198 -7.28 9.04 13.97
N TRP A 199 -7.44 7.88 14.62
CA TRP A 199 -8.64 7.06 14.60
C TRP A 199 -8.81 6.24 15.89
N THR A 200 -10.00 5.72 16.14
CA THR A 200 -10.26 4.81 17.27
C THR A 200 -9.66 3.43 17.01
N GLY A 201 -9.03 2.83 18.02
CA GLY A 201 -8.42 1.50 17.92
C GLY A 201 -7.13 1.38 18.74
N PRO A 202 -6.30 0.35 18.48
CA PRO A 202 -5.02 0.19 19.16
C PRO A 202 -4.11 1.38 18.87
N ALA A 203 -3.51 1.93 19.93
CA ALA A 203 -2.59 3.05 19.84
C ALA A 203 -1.22 2.63 19.30
N TRP A 204 -0.43 3.62 18.87
CA TRP A 204 0.98 3.44 18.55
C TRP A 204 1.73 2.77 19.71
N SER A 205 2.65 1.88 19.36
CA SER A 205 3.70 1.44 20.28
C SER A 205 5.03 1.38 19.53
N PRO A 206 6.18 1.52 20.22
CA PRO A 206 7.50 1.44 19.57
C PRO A 206 7.83 0.08 18.92
N ALA A 207 6.95 -0.93 19.09
CA ALA A 207 7.02 -2.20 18.39
C ALA A 207 6.50 -2.12 16.94
N GLN A 208 5.73 -1.08 16.62
CA GLN A 208 5.30 -0.79 15.26
C GLN A 208 6.46 -0.19 14.44
N SER A 209 6.31 -0.19 13.12
CA SER A 209 7.33 0.27 12.18
C SER A 209 6.70 1.07 11.03
N ILE A 210 7.54 1.74 10.24
CA ILE A 210 7.09 2.37 8.99
C ILE A 210 6.40 1.33 8.09
N SER A 211 6.91 0.10 8.02
CA SER A 211 6.31 -1.00 7.25
C SER A 211 4.91 -1.35 7.74
N SER A 212 4.70 -1.47 9.06
CA SER A 212 3.36 -1.79 9.59
C SER A 212 2.36 -0.66 9.36
N VAL A 213 2.80 0.60 9.36
CA VAL A 213 1.98 1.75 8.96
C VAL A 213 1.62 1.68 7.48
N LEU A 214 2.57 1.40 6.59
CA LEU A 214 2.32 1.28 5.14
C LEU A 214 1.31 0.15 4.83
N ILE A 215 1.48 -1.01 5.45
CA ILE A 215 0.53 -2.14 5.33
C ILE A 215 -0.86 -1.73 5.83
N SER A 216 -0.93 -1.02 6.97
CA SER A 216 -2.20 -0.53 7.52
C SER A 216 -2.87 0.46 6.57
N ILE A 217 -2.11 1.37 5.94
CA ILE A 217 -2.64 2.28 4.92
C ILE A 217 -3.18 1.50 3.72
N GLN A 218 -2.43 0.53 3.20
CA GLN A 218 -2.90 -0.28 2.07
C GLN A 218 -4.18 -1.06 2.41
N SER A 219 -4.30 -1.58 3.62
CA SER A 219 -5.51 -2.31 4.06
C SER A 219 -6.78 -1.45 4.14
N LEU A 220 -6.67 -0.12 4.19
CA LEU A 220 -7.84 0.78 4.11
C LEU A 220 -8.41 0.86 2.69
N MET A 221 -7.62 0.50 1.67
CA MET A 221 -8.03 0.46 0.26
C MET A 221 -8.74 -0.86 -0.04
N THR A 222 -9.90 -1.07 0.57
CA THR A 222 -10.70 -2.30 0.44
C THR A 222 -11.55 -2.30 -0.85
N GLU A 223 -12.16 -3.45 -1.18
CA GLU A 223 -13.13 -3.58 -2.28
C GLU A 223 -14.37 -2.67 -2.12
N ASN A 224 -14.83 -2.45 -0.88
CA ASN A 224 -16.02 -1.66 -0.55
C ASN A 224 -15.71 -0.58 0.50
N PRO A 225 -14.93 0.46 0.14
CA PRO A 225 -14.45 1.49 1.09
C PRO A 225 -15.54 2.36 1.71
N TYR A 226 -16.78 2.29 1.22
CA TYR A 226 -17.94 2.93 1.86
C TYR A 226 -18.09 2.47 3.32
N HIS A 227 -17.85 1.18 3.60
CA HIS A 227 -17.99 0.61 4.94
C HIS A 227 -16.89 1.02 5.92
N ASN A 228 -15.90 1.81 5.49
CA ASN A 228 -14.89 2.35 6.40
C ASN A 228 -15.43 3.53 7.22
N GLU A 229 -16.53 4.15 6.81
CA GLU A 229 -17.17 5.24 7.58
C GLU A 229 -17.92 4.63 8.78
N PRO A 230 -17.68 5.09 10.03
CA PRO A 230 -18.33 4.55 11.21
C PRO A 230 -19.86 4.60 11.15
N GLY A 231 -20.52 3.47 11.39
CA GLY A 231 -21.98 3.37 11.33
C GLY A 231 -22.54 3.19 9.90
N PHE A 232 -21.68 2.88 8.93
CA PHE A 232 -22.03 2.59 7.54
C PHE A 232 -21.65 1.14 7.16
N GLU A 233 -21.57 0.23 8.14
CA GLU A 233 -21.32 -1.20 7.91
C GLU A 233 -22.45 -1.84 7.07
N GLN A 234 -23.65 -1.26 7.13
CA GLN A 234 -24.76 -1.56 6.23
C GLN A 234 -25.05 -0.33 5.36
N GLU A 235 -25.38 -0.56 4.08
CA GLU A 235 -25.78 0.50 3.17
C GLU A 235 -27.07 1.18 3.68
N ARG A 236 -27.13 2.52 3.64
CA ARG A 236 -28.34 3.25 4.03
C ARG A 236 -29.40 3.13 2.95
N HIS A 237 -28.98 3.20 1.70
CA HIS A 237 -29.81 2.95 0.54
C HIS A 237 -29.13 1.89 -0.34
N PRO A 238 -29.91 0.99 -0.97
CA PRO A 238 -29.35 -0.02 -1.85
C PRO A 238 -28.50 0.59 -2.96
N GLY A 239 -27.25 0.15 -3.07
CA GLY A 239 -26.31 0.61 -4.09
C GLY A 239 -25.44 1.81 -3.70
N ASP A 240 -25.53 2.30 -2.46
CA ASP A 240 -24.66 3.37 -1.96
C ASP A 240 -23.17 3.00 -2.07
N SER A 241 -22.77 1.80 -1.67
CA SER A 241 -21.37 1.34 -1.78
C SER A 241 -20.94 1.26 -3.24
N LYS A 242 -21.80 0.74 -4.12
CA LYS A 242 -21.52 0.67 -5.56
C LYS A 242 -21.32 2.06 -6.17
N ASN A 243 -22.20 3.01 -5.85
CA ASN A 243 -22.09 4.39 -6.33
C ASN A 243 -20.80 5.05 -5.82
N TYR A 244 -20.45 4.84 -4.55
CA TYR A 244 -19.18 5.30 -3.99
C TYR A 244 -17.98 4.66 -4.72
N ASN A 245 -18.03 3.35 -5.01
CA ASN A 245 -17.00 2.65 -5.77
C ASN A 245 -16.79 3.23 -7.16
N GLU A 246 -17.87 3.57 -7.89
CA GLU A 246 -17.73 4.20 -9.21
C GLU A 246 -17.10 5.59 -9.11
N CYS A 247 -17.47 6.37 -8.08
CA CYS A 247 -16.82 7.66 -7.81
C CYS A 247 -15.32 7.48 -7.55
N ILE A 248 -14.94 6.58 -6.63
CA ILE A 248 -13.53 6.37 -6.28
C ILE A 248 -12.74 5.83 -7.47
N ARG A 249 -13.28 4.89 -8.25
CA ARG A 249 -12.59 4.34 -9.43
C ARG A 249 -12.30 5.40 -10.48
N HIS A 250 -13.27 6.26 -10.77
CA HIS A 250 -13.04 7.38 -11.67
C HIS A 250 -11.93 8.30 -11.16
N GLU A 251 -11.99 8.67 -9.88
CA GLU A 251 -11.00 9.57 -9.27
C GLU A 251 -9.61 8.94 -9.16
N THR A 252 -9.52 7.63 -8.96
CA THR A 252 -8.27 6.86 -9.02
C THR A 252 -7.62 7.00 -10.38
N ILE A 253 -8.34 6.73 -11.47
CA ILE A 253 -7.77 6.84 -12.82
C ILE A 253 -7.45 8.31 -13.14
N ARG A 254 -8.33 9.25 -12.78
CA ARG A 254 -8.16 10.67 -13.09
C ARG A 254 -6.96 11.29 -12.36
N VAL A 255 -6.83 11.04 -11.06
CA VAL A 255 -5.86 11.70 -10.19
C VAL A 255 -4.70 10.79 -9.84
N ALA A 256 -4.97 9.59 -9.33
CA ALA A 256 -3.91 8.68 -8.90
C ALA A 256 -3.17 8.02 -10.06
N VAL A 257 -3.73 7.97 -11.28
CA VAL A 257 -3.02 7.51 -12.47
C VAL A 257 -2.61 8.69 -13.35
N CYS A 258 -3.58 9.39 -13.97
CA CYS A 258 -3.27 10.37 -14.99
C CYS A 258 -2.56 11.62 -14.44
N ASP A 259 -3.08 12.27 -13.39
CA ASP A 259 -2.44 13.48 -12.83
C ASP A 259 -1.04 13.18 -12.27
N MET A 260 -0.86 11.98 -11.67
CA MET A 260 0.42 11.53 -11.15
C MET A 260 1.47 11.36 -12.25
N LEU A 261 1.14 10.69 -13.35
CA LEU A 261 2.06 10.48 -14.48
C LEU A 261 2.31 11.76 -15.30
N GLU A 262 1.30 12.63 -15.39
CA GLU A 262 1.42 13.98 -15.97
C GLU A 262 2.28 14.93 -15.09
N GLY A 263 2.67 14.52 -13.88
CA GLY A 263 3.53 15.32 -13.01
C GLY A 263 2.85 16.49 -12.32
N LYS A 264 1.53 16.43 -12.13
CA LYS A 264 0.80 17.45 -11.35
C LYS A 264 1.06 17.35 -9.85
N CYS A 265 1.57 16.21 -9.38
CA CYS A 265 2.03 16.01 -8.01
C CYS A 265 3.57 15.90 -8.01
N PRO A 266 4.28 16.70 -7.18
CA PRO A 266 5.71 16.52 -6.97
C PRO A 266 6.00 15.11 -6.45
N CYS A 267 6.84 14.37 -7.18
CA CYS A 267 7.20 12.99 -6.86
C CYS A 267 8.70 12.80 -7.09
N PRO A 268 9.45 12.20 -6.15
CA PRO A 268 10.85 11.86 -6.34
C PRO A 268 11.08 11.03 -7.61
N GLU A 269 12.16 11.33 -8.33
CA GLU A 269 12.50 10.65 -9.59
C GLU A 269 12.55 9.12 -9.49
N PRO A 270 13.13 8.49 -8.44
CA PRO A 270 13.14 7.02 -8.37
C PRO A 270 11.74 6.41 -8.30
N LEU A 271 10.78 7.10 -7.66
CA LEU A 271 9.39 6.66 -7.60
C LEU A 271 8.67 6.89 -8.95
N ARG A 272 9.04 7.92 -9.71
CA ARG A 272 8.52 8.16 -11.06
C ARG A 272 8.88 7.01 -12.01
N GLY A 273 10.12 6.52 -11.98
CA GLY A 273 10.52 5.37 -12.80
C GLY A 273 9.69 4.11 -12.51
N VAL A 274 9.41 3.85 -11.23
CA VAL A 274 8.51 2.76 -10.82
C VAL A 274 7.09 2.95 -11.37
N MET A 275 6.54 4.17 -11.25
CA MET A 275 5.20 4.49 -11.77
C MET A 275 5.09 4.29 -13.28
N GLU A 276 6.06 4.78 -14.05
CA GLU A 276 6.07 4.65 -15.52
C GLU A 276 6.11 3.19 -15.95
N LYS A 277 6.94 2.37 -15.29
CA LYS A 277 7.01 0.92 -15.54
C LYS A 277 5.68 0.23 -15.19
N SER A 278 5.18 0.42 -13.97
CA SER A 278 3.93 -0.20 -13.53
C SER A 278 2.74 0.27 -14.38
N PHE A 279 2.71 1.53 -14.81
CA PHE A 279 1.67 2.04 -15.70
C PHE A 279 1.55 1.22 -16.99
N MET A 280 2.69 0.86 -17.60
CA MET A 280 2.70 0.03 -18.80
C MET A 280 2.17 -1.38 -18.53
N GLU A 281 2.44 -1.96 -17.35
CA GLU A 281 1.93 -3.27 -16.94
C GLU A 281 0.40 -3.25 -16.72
N TYR A 282 -0.14 -2.13 -16.20
CA TYR A 282 -1.57 -1.95 -15.93
C TYR A 282 -2.37 -1.30 -17.07
N TYR A 283 -1.74 -0.92 -18.19
CA TYR A 283 -2.38 -0.09 -19.20
C TYR A 283 -3.70 -0.69 -19.73
N ASP A 284 -3.66 -1.98 -20.11
CA ASP A 284 -4.82 -2.66 -20.69
C ASP A 284 -5.99 -2.74 -19.70
N PHE A 285 -5.69 -2.85 -18.40
CA PHE A 285 -6.69 -2.77 -17.33
C PHE A 285 -7.36 -1.39 -17.28
N TYR A 286 -6.58 -0.30 -17.26
CA TYR A 286 -7.16 1.05 -17.24
C TYR A 286 -8.03 1.32 -18.47
N GLU A 287 -7.55 0.91 -19.65
CA GLU A 287 -8.26 1.08 -20.89
C GLU A 287 -9.58 0.30 -20.90
N GLY A 288 -9.56 -0.96 -20.44
CA GLY A 288 -10.75 -1.79 -20.26
C GLY A 288 -11.77 -1.15 -19.32
N VAL A 289 -11.34 -0.73 -18.14
CA VAL A 289 -12.20 -0.07 -17.14
C VAL A 289 -12.89 1.16 -17.71
N CYS A 290 -12.15 2.01 -18.44
CA CYS A 290 -12.71 3.22 -19.02
C CYS A 290 -13.70 2.89 -20.16
N LYS A 291 -13.36 1.96 -21.05
CA LYS A 291 -14.23 1.52 -22.16
C LYS A 291 -15.55 0.94 -21.65
N GLU A 292 -15.50 0.08 -20.64
CA GLU A 292 -16.67 -0.51 -20.01
C GLU A 292 -17.60 0.52 -19.38
N ARG A 293 -17.07 1.67 -18.95
CA ARG A 293 -17.80 2.71 -18.22
C ARG A 293 -18.14 3.95 -19.06
N LEU A 294 -17.94 3.89 -20.38
CA LEU A 294 -18.35 4.97 -21.29
C LEU A 294 -19.85 5.28 -21.22
N TYR A 295 -20.70 4.32 -20.81
CA TYR A 295 -22.13 4.57 -20.60
C TYR A 295 -22.42 5.56 -19.46
N LEU A 296 -21.47 5.79 -18.53
CA LEU A 296 -21.58 6.77 -17.45
C LEU A 296 -21.19 8.19 -17.88
N GLN A 297 -20.66 8.37 -19.09
CA GLN A 297 -20.14 9.65 -19.58
C GLN A 297 -21.15 10.80 -19.38
N GLY A 298 -20.70 11.90 -18.75
CA GLY A 298 -21.50 13.09 -18.50
C GLY A 298 -22.51 12.96 -17.35
N GLN A 299 -22.72 11.76 -16.79
CA GLN A 299 -23.59 11.58 -15.63
C GLN A 299 -22.94 12.14 -14.36
N THR A 300 -23.75 12.76 -13.49
CA THR A 300 -23.28 13.29 -12.21
C THR A 300 -22.89 12.15 -11.27
N MET A 301 -21.72 12.26 -10.65
CA MET A 301 -21.26 11.31 -9.64
C MET A 301 -22.16 11.36 -8.41
N GLN A 302 -22.73 10.21 -8.05
CA GLN A 302 -23.58 10.06 -6.87
C GLN A 302 -22.72 9.58 -5.69
N ASP A 303 -22.16 10.52 -4.93
CA ASP A 303 -21.46 10.19 -3.69
C ASP A 303 -22.47 10.08 -2.52
N PRO A 304 -22.61 8.92 -1.86
CA PRO A 304 -23.59 8.71 -0.79
C PRO A 304 -23.31 9.53 0.48
N PHE A 305 -22.09 10.08 0.64
CA PHE A 305 -21.75 11.02 1.71
C PHE A 305 -22.06 12.48 1.34
N GLY A 306 -22.67 12.72 0.17
CA GLY A 306 -23.10 14.03 -0.29
C GLY A 306 -21.97 14.91 -0.85
N GLU A 307 -20.80 14.33 -1.13
CA GLU A 307 -19.66 15.08 -1.67
C GLU A 307 -19.85 15.39 -3.16
N LYS A 308 -19.71 16.66 -3.54
CA LYS A 308 -19.80 17.07 -4.96
C LYS A 308 -18.48 16.79 -5.67
N ARG A 309 -18.45 15.75 -6.51
CA ARG A 309 -17.26 15.35 -7.31
C ARG A 309 -17.32 15.75 -8.78
N GLY A 310 -18.48 16.18 -9.27
CA GLY A 310 -18.68 16.55 -10.68
C GLY A 310 -19.34 15.43 -11.48
N HIS A 311 -18.88 15.22 -12.70
CA HIS A 311 -19.45 14.27 -13.66
C HIS A 311 -18.39 13.27 -14.11
N PHE A 312 -18.81 12.06 -14.47
CA PHE A 312 -17.91 11.08 -15.08
C PHE A 312 -17.44 11.56 -16.46
N ASP A 313 -16.14 11.46 -16.71
CA ASP A 313 -15.51 11.84 -17.97
C ASP A 313 -14.49 10.79 -18.44
N TYR A 314 -14.94 9.55 -18.56
CA TYR A 314 -14.11 8.42 -19.02
C TYR A 314 -13.57 8.62 -20.44
N GLN A 315 -14.27 9.37 -21.30
CA GLN A 315 -13.78 9.71 -22.64
C GLN A 315 -12.47 10.52 -22.58
N SER A 316 -12.42 11.58 -21.77
CA SER A 316 -11.19 12.34 -21.58
C SER A 316 -10.11 11.51 -20.89
N LEU A 317 -10.47 10.62 -19.96
CA LEU A 317 -9.50 9.72 -19.32
C LEU A 317 -8.84 8.78 -20.32
N LEU A 318 -9.58 8.20 -21.27
CA LEU A 318 -9.01 7.36 -22.34
C LEU A 318 -7.98 8.13 -23.17
N ILE A 319 -8.32 9.34 -23.58
CA ILE A 319 -7.41 10.20 -24.37
C ILE A 319 -6.14 10.50 -23.58
N ARG A 320 -6.26 10.81 -22.29
CA ARG A 320 -5.12 11.07 -21.41
C ARG A 320 -4.25 9.83 -21.22
N LEU A 321 -4.85 8.67 -20.95
CA LEU A 321 -4.12 7.40 -20.82
C LEU A 321 -3.32 7.07 -22.08
N GLN A 322 -3.92 7.21 -23.27
CA GLN A 322 -3.24 7.01 -24.55
C GLN A 322 -2.07 7.97 -24.73
N GLY A 323 -2.28 9.26 -24.44
CA GLY A 323 -1.23 10.27 -24.52
C GLY A 323 -0.08 10.02 -23.54
N ILE A 324 -0.37 9.54 -22.33
CA ILE A 324 0.65 9.15 -21.34
C ILE A 324 1.43 7.93 -21.84
N ARG A 325 0.75 6.90 -22.35
CA ARG A 325 1.41 5.70 -22.93
C ARG A 325 2.37 6.06 -24.04
N GLN A 326 1.96 6.92 -24.96
CA GLN A 326 2.82 7.37 -26.05
C GLN A 326 4.08 8.06 -25.50
N LYS A 327 3.95 9.01 -24.57
CA LYS A 327 5.08 9.70 -23.96
C LYS A 327 6.05 8.76 -23.24
N VAL A 328 5.51 7.79 -22.48
CA VAL A 328 6.34 6.80 -21.78
C VAL A 328 7.09 5.92 -22.78
N GLN A 329 6.45 5.51 -23.89
CA GLN A 329 7.11 4.72 -24.94
C GLN A 329 8.20 5.51 -25.68
N GLU A 330 7.94 6.78 -26.00
CA GLU A 330 8.92 7.68 -26.64
C GLU A 330 10.16 7.86 -25.76
N LYS A 331 9.97 8.06 -24.44
CA LYS A 331 11.07 8.17 -23.48
C LYS A 331 11.93 6.90 -23.42
N HIS A 332 11.32 5.72 -23.37
CA HIS A 332 12.05 4.45 -23.37
C HIS A 332 12.84 4.22 -24.68
N GLN A 333 12.33 4.70 -25.82
CA GLN A 333 13.04 4.62 -27.10
C GLN A 333 14.27 5.55 -27.13
N GLN A 334 14.14 6.76 -26.57
CA GLN A 334 15.26 7.70 -26.47
C GLN A 334 16.38 7.16 -25.58
N GLU A 335 16.05 6.64 -24.39
CA GLU A 335 17.03 6.05 -23.46
C GLU A 335 17.79 4.86 -24.10
N ASN A 336 17.10 3.99 -24.84
CA ASN A 336 17.75 2.88 -25.54
C ASN A 336 18.69 3.35 -26.67
N THR A 337 18.31 4.40 -27.40
CA THR A 337 19.12 4.93 -28.51
C THR A 337 20.39 5.62 -27.99
N GLU A 338 20.30 6.30 -26.84
CA GLU A 338 21.45 6.93 -26.20
C GLU A 338 22.46 5.88 -25.70
N ILE A 339 21.98 4.79 -25.08
CA ILE A 339 22.83 3.68 -24.62
C ILE A 339 23.57 3.00 -25.79
N ASP A 340 22.88 2.75 -26.91
CA ASP A 340 23.49 2.16 -28.10
C ASP A 340 24.57 3.09 -28.71
N SER A 341 24.37 4.40 -28.63
CA SER A 341 25.33 5.39 -29.14
C SER A 341 26.56 5.54 -28.26
N GLU A 342 26.43 5.46 -26.93
CA GLU A 342 27.57 5.47 -26.00
C GLU A 342 28.38 4.17 -26.11
N SER A 343 27.71 3.02 -26.21
CA SER A 343 28.38 1.71 -26.36
C SER A 343 29.16 1.59 -27.68
N SER A 344 28.72 2.27 -28.76
CA SER A 344 29.44 2.29 -30.03
C SER A 344 30.66 3.22 -30.01
N SER A 345 30.76 4.16 -29.07
CA SER A 345 31.86 5.12 -28.98
C SER A 345 33.07 4.63 -28.19
N SER A 346 32.91 3.56 -27.38
CA SER A 346 33.98 2.98 -26.56
C SER A 346 34.84 1.91 -27.24
N GLU A 347 34.59 1.56 -28.51
CA GLU A 347 35.32 0.49 -29.23
C GLU A 347 36.45 0.99 -30.17
N THR A 348 36.92 2.23 -30.05
CA THR A 348 37.98 2.77 -30.95
C THR A 348 39.17 3.41 -30.25
N GLU A 349 39.81 2.74 -29.29
CA GLU A 349 41.22 3.00 -28.96
C GLU A 349 41.97 1.72 -28.55
N THR A 350 42.32 0.87 -29.51
CA THR A 350 43.52 0.04 -29.40
C THR A 350 44.17 -0.15 -30.77
N ASP A 351 45.49 0.00 -30.76
CA ASP A 351 46.47 -0.41 -31.76
C ASP A 351 46.64 0.45 -33.03
N THR A 352 47.57 1.41 -32.92
CA THR A 352 48.64 1.52 -33.92
C THR A 352 49.83 2.30 -33.37
N GLN A 353 50.89 1.59 -32.95
CA GLN A 353 52.25 2.01 -33.28
C GLN A 353 53.25 0.86 -33.11
N GLY A 354 53.56 0.24 -34.24
CA GLY A 354 54.70 -0.65 -34.39
C GLY A 354 55.98 0.11 -34.73
N CYS A 355 57.07 -0.32 -34.09
CA CYS A 355 58.42 -0.53 -34.63
C CYS A 355 59.20 0.63 -35.29
N SER A 356 60.33 1.00 -34.68
CA SER A 356 61.64 0.96 -35.37
C SER A 356 62.86 1.17 -34.44
N LYS A 357 63.80 0.22 -34.57
CA LYS A 357 65.27 0.29 -34.39
C LYS A 357 65.86 0.32 -32.97
N ALA A 358 66.54 -0.77 -32.59
CA ALA A 358 67.97 -0.97 -32.84
C ALA A 358 68.32 -2.47 -32.79
#